data_AF-V9VY41-F1
#
_entry.id   AF-V9VY41-F1
#
_cell.length_a   1.000
_cell.length_b   1.000
_cell.length_c   1.000
_cell.angle_alpha   90.00
_cell.angle_beta   90.00
_cell.angle_gamma   90.00
#
_symmetry.space_group_name_H-M   'P 1'
#
loop_
_entity.id
_entity.type
_entity.pdbx_description
1 polymer ?
#
loop_
_entity_poly.entity_id
_entity_poly.type
_entity_poly.pdbx_seq_one_letter_code
_entity_poly.pdbx_strand_id
1 'polypeptide(L)'
;MLPVVTFPLSQKYLNVDYPSIGVLMLTFVAFLPLLASGARRLQDTGEAGQGVFLPFTPIAYFFASMMIWELGFDALLGGIPVLIAYLLVALYWLSFPFVLLASVFWIGPLAGQLILPSEPGTNKYGPNPHEAPK
;
A
#
# COMPACT_ATOMS: atom_id res chain seq x y z
N MET A 1 25.99 -26.63 -10.53
CA MET A 1 24.78 -26.40 -9.72
C MET A 1 25.08 -25.24 -8.79
N LEU A 2 24.57 -24.04 -9.09
CA LEU A 2 24.62 -22.95 -8.12
C LEU A 2 23.64 -23.28 -7.00
N PRO A 3 24.03 -23.15 -5.72
CA PRO A 3 23.09 -23.37 -4.63
C PRO A 3 22.01 -22.31 -4.75
N VAL A 4 20.77 -22.76 -4.98
CA VAL A 4 19.59 -21.93 -4.78
C VAL A 4 19.60 -21.58 -3.30
N VAL A 5 20.07 -20.38 -2.97
CA VAL A 5 19.86 -19.80 -1.63
C VAL A 5 18.37 -19.46 -1.59
N THR A 6 17.52 -20.48 -1.52
CA THR A 6 16.13 -20.32 -1.11
C THR A 6 16.20 -19.79 0.31
N PHE A 7 15.81 -18.54 0.52
CA PHE A 7 15.59 -18.03 1.87
C PHE A 7 14.62 -19.01 2.57
N PRO A 8 15.05 -19.76 3.60
CA PRO A 8 14.13 -20.64 4.35
C PRO A 8 13.07 -19.82 5.12
N LEU A 9 13.19 -18.49 5.14
CA LEU A 9 12.14 -17.60 5.59
C LEU A 9 10.91 -17.64 4.68
N SER A 10 11.02 -17.73 3.35
CA SER A 10 9.81 -17.63 2.51
C SER A 10 8.86 -18.81 2.75
N GLN A 11 9.33 -20.06 2.69
CA GLN A 11 8.44 -21.22 2.90
C GLN A 11 7.94 -21.38 4.34
N LYS A 12 8.71 -20.95 5.36
CA LYS A 12 8.28 -21.08 6.75
C LYS A 12 7.24 -20.03 7.15
N TYR A 13 7.26 -18.85 6.53
CA TYR A 13 6.30 -17.77 6.76
C TYR A 13 5.16 -17.70 5.73
N LEU A 14 5.31 -18.34 4.55
CA LEU A 14 4.27 -18.53 3.53
C LEU A 14 3.56 -19.89 3.60
N ASN A 15 3.67 -20.63 4.71
CA ASN A 15 2.72 -21.69 5.03
C ASN A 15 1.38 -21.04 5.45
N VAL A 16 0.77 -20.34 4.51
CA VAL A 16 -0.52 -19.69 4.65
C VAL A 16 -1.55 -20.78 4.42
N ASP A 17 -1.97 -21.45 5.51
CA ASP A 17 -3.07 -22.40 5.45
C ASP A 17 -4.28 -21.73 4.77
N TYR A 18 -5.01 -22.42 3.89
CA TYR A 18 -6.23 -21.89 3.27
C TYR A 18 -7.16 -21.08 4.22
N PRO A 19 -7.41 -21.50 5.48
CA PRO A 19 -8.15 -20.68 6.45
C PRO A 19 -7.52 -19.31 6.71
N SER A 20 -6.19 -19.19 6.74
CA SER A 20 -5.50 -17.91 6.97
C SER A 20 -5.61 -16.93 5.79
N ILE A 21 -5.66 -17.42 4.54
CA ILE A 21 -6.01 -16.59 3.37
C ILE A 21 -7.45 -16.06 3.52
N GLY A 22 -8.37 -16.92 3.93
CA GLY A 22 -9.77 -16.55 4.18
C GLY A 22 -9.91 -15.45 5.24
N VAL A 23 -9.17 -15.57 6.35
CA VAL A 23 -9.12 -14.54 7.40
C VAL A 23 -8.58 -13.22 6.85
N LEU A 24 -7.47 -13.24 6.10
CA LEU A 24 -6.90 -12.03 5.50
C LEU A 24 -7.88 -11.33 4.55
N MET A 25 -8.56 -12.09 3.69
CA MET A 25 -9.58 -11.53 2.79
C MET A 25 -10.76 -10.95 3.58
N LEU A 26 -11.24 -11.65 4.60
CA LEU A 26 -12.32 -11.15 5.44
C LEU A 26 -11.92 -9.87 6.17
N THR A 27 -10.71 -9.81 6.72
CA THR A 27 -10.17 -8.60 7.35
C THR A 27 -10.09 -7.45 6.35
N PHE A 28 -9.62 -7.70 5.13
CA PHE A 28 -9.55 -6.68 4.08
C PHE A 28 -10.94 -6.15 3.71
N VAL A 29 -11.91 -7.03 3.47
CA VAL A 29 -13.30 -6.65 3.16
C VAL A 29 -13.92 -5.86 4.32
N ALA A 30 -13.71 -6.30 5.57
CA ALA A 30 -14.19 -5.62 6.76
C ALA A 30 -13.52 -4.25 6.96
N PHE A 31 -12.35 -4.03 6.37
CA PHE A 31 -11.61 -2.76 6.44
C PHE A 31 -12.08 -1.75 5.38
N LEU A 32 -12.72 -2.19 4.29
CA LEU A 32 -13.19 -1.30 3.21
C LEU A 32 -14.14 -0.18 3.69
N PRO A 33 -15.11 -0.41 4.59
CA PRO A 33 -15.95 0.67 5.12
C PRO A 33 -15.15 1.74 5.86
N LEU A 34 -14.08 1.37 6.55
CA LEU A 34 -13.21 2.30 7.27
C LEU A 34 -12.39 3.16 6.30
N LEU A 35 -11.92 2.56 5.21
CA LEU A 35 -11.25 3.29 4.13
C LEU A 35 -12.20 4.24 3.41
N ALA A 36 -13.43 3.79 3.12
CA ALA A 36 -14.44 4.60 2.47
C ALA A 36 -14.85 5.80 3.33
N SER A 37 -15.02 5.61 4.64
CA SER A 37 -15.34 6.71 5.56
C SER A 37 -14.17 7.69 5.70
N GLY A 38 -12.94 7.21 5.83
CA GLY A 38 -11.74 8.06 5.87
C GLY A 38 -11.55 8.85 4.58
N ALA A 39 -11.72 8.22 3.42
CA ALA A 39 -11.67 8.88 2.13
C ALA A 39 -12.75 9.97 1.98
N ARG A 40 -13.97 9.70 2.47
CA ARG A 40 -15.04 10.70 2.46
C ARG A 40 -14.74 11.87 3.40
N ARG A 41 -14.20 11.60 4.59
CA ARG A 41 -13.84 12.66 5.54
C ARG A 41 -12.78 13.60 4.97
N LEU A 42 -11.76 13.05 4.30
CA LEU A 42 -10.76 13.86 3.58
C LEU A 42 -11.40 14.69 2.46
N GLN A 43 -12.35 14.12 1.72
CA GLN A 43 -13.09 14.87 0.70
C GLN A 43 -13.91 16.00 1.30
N ASP A 44 -14.52 15.80 2.47
CA ASP A 44 -15.29 16.84 3.15
C ASP A 44 -14.42 18.02 3.62
N THR A 45 -13.10 17.83 3.80
CA THR A 45 -12.14 18.90 4.10
C THR A 45 -11.46 19.49 2.85
N GLY A 46 -11.94 19.17 1.65
CA GLY A 46 -11.39 19.68 0.39
C GLY A 46 -10.15 18.92 -0.12
N GLU A 47 -9.71 17.88 0.60
CA GLU A 47 -8.55 17.06 0.30
C GLU A 47 -8.89 15.82 -0.53
N ALA A 48 -7.90 15.28 -1.24
CA ALA A 48 -8.12 14.09 -2.06
C ALA A 48 -8.32 12.83 -1.17
N GLY A 49 -9.47 12.17 -1.32
CA GLY A 49 -9.79 10.96 -0.54
C GLY A 49 -8.79 9.80 -0.68
N GLN A 50 -8.07 9.73 -1.80
CA GLN A 50 -6.97 8.77 -2.01
C GLN A 50 -5.82 8.93 -1.00
N GLY A 51 -5.72 10.09 -0.33
CA GLY A 51 -4.75 10.34 0.74
C GLY A 51 -4.83 9.32 1.89
N VAL A 52 -5.99 8.69 2.08
CA VAL A 52 -6.19 7.63 3.09
C VAL A 52 -5.27 6.41 2.85
N PHE A 53 -4.79 6.21 1.61
CA PHE A 53 -3.90 5.11 1.25
C PHE A 53 -2.41 5.41 1.50
N LEU A 54 -2.02 6.67 1.74
CA LEU A 54 -0.62 7.06 1.90
C LEU A 54 0.11 6.28 3.03
N PRO A 55 -0.50 6.04 4.21
CA PRO A 55 0.15 5.25 5.27
C PRO A 55 0.40 3.79 4.87
N PHE A 56 -0.32 3.26 3.88
CA PHE A 56 -0.20 1.89 3.40
C PHE A 56 0.80 1.76 2.24
N THR A 57 1.35 2.88 1.75
CA THR A 57 2.33 2.86 0.66
C THR A 57 3.57 2.01 0.94
N PRO A 58 4.14 1.93 2.17
CA PRO A 58 5.29 1.05 2.41
C PRO A 58 4.92 -0.43 2.26
N ILE A 59 3.69 -0.81 2.63
CA ILE A 59 3.22 -2.19 2.49
C ILE A 59 3.11 -2.54 1.02
N ALA A 60 2.42 -1.70 0.23
CA ALA A 60 2.30 -1.89 -1.22
C ALA A 60 3.68 -1.93 -1.90
N TYR A 61 4.59 -1.06 -1.48
CA TYR A 61 5.96 -1.00 -2.00
C TYR A 61 6.75 -2.29 -1.74
N PHE A 62 6.63 -2.83 -0.52
CA PHE A 62 7.27 -4.08 -0.11
C PHE A 62 6.69 -5.28 -0.86
N PHE A 63 5.37 -5.37 -1.02
CA PHE A 63 4.77 -6.47 -1.79
C PHE A 63 5.15 -6.39 -3.27
N ALA A 64 5.18 -5.19 -3.85
CA ALA A 64 5.61 -5.00 -5.23
C ALA A 64 7.06 -5.45 -5.45
N SER A 65 7.98 -5.16 -4.53
CA SER A 65 9.37 -5.62 -4.67
C SER A 65 9.49 -7.14 -4.60
N MET A 66 8.70 -7.81 -3.76
CA MET A 66 8.68 -9.27 -3.69
C MET A 66 8.15 -9.89 -4.98
N MET A 67 7.08 -9.34 -5.57
CA MET A 67 6.57 -9.84 -6.85
C MET A 67 7.58 -9.66 -7.98
N ILE A 68 8.27 -8.51 -8.05
CA ILE A 68 9.30 -8.26 -9.07
C ILE A 68 10.48 -9.23 -8.87
N TRP A 69 10.86 -9.48 -7.62
CA TRP A 69 11.93 -10.43 -7.29
C TRP A 69 11.60 -11.86 -7.73
N GLU A 70 10.39 -12.34 -7.44
CA GLU A 70 9.93 -13.67 -7.84
C GLU A 70 9.78 -13.82 -9.36
N LEU A 71 9.16 -12.83 -10.02
CA LEU A 71 9.05 -12.79 -11.49
C LEU A 71 10.42 -12.76 -12.16
N GLY A 72 11.39 -12.05 -11.58
CA GLY A 72 12.78 -12.01 -12.08
C GLY A 72 13.53 -13.34 -11.94
N PHE A 73 13.13 -14.20 -10.99
CA PHE A 73 13.73 -15.51 -10.76
C PHE A 73 13.21 -16.56 -11.75
N ASP A 74 11.92 -16.54 -12.07
CA ASP A 74 11.28 -17.50 -12.98
C ASP A 74 11.45 -17.14 -14.46
N ALA A 75 11.58 -15.85 -14.81
CA ALA A 75 11.55 -15.40 -16.19
C ALA A 75 12.87 -15.50 -16.97
N LEU A 76 14.00 -15.85 -16.33
CA LEU A 76 15.28 -15.88 -17.03
C LEU A 76 16.15 -17.09 -16.73
N LEU A 77 16.23 -17.95 -17.73
CA LEU A 77 17.42 -18.73 -18.05
C LEU A 77 18.63 -17.78 -18.05
N GLY A 78 19.56 -18.00 -17.13
CA GLY A 78 20.55 -17.03 -16.65
C GLY A 78 21.33 -16.26 -17.72
N GLY A 79 21.64 -14.99 -17.41
CA GLY A 79 22.45 -14.10 -18.25
C GLY A 79 22.48 -12.65 -17.74
N ILE A 80 23.06 -11.75 -18.55
CA ILE A 80 23.18 -10.31 -18.26
C ILE A 80 21.84 -9.63 -17.93
N PRO A 81 20.68 -9.95 -18.56
CA PRO A 81 19.44 -9.27 -18.23
C PRO A 81 18.91 -9.59 -16.82
N VAL A 82 19.28 -10.75 -16.25
CA VAL A 82 18.97 -11.10 -14.86
C VAL A 82 19.69 -10.16 -13.91
N LEU A 83 20.99 -9.96 -14.17
CA LEU A 83 21.82 -9.07 -13.37
C LEU A 83 21.29 -7.64 -13.39
N ILE A 84 20.84 -7.17 -14.56
CA ILE A 84 20.21 -5.84 -14.69
C ILE A 84 18.91 -5.77 -13.87
N ALA A 85 18.04 -6.78 -13.96
CA ALA A 85 16.81 -6.83 -13.16
C ALA A 85 17.10 -6.80 -11.65
N TYR A 86 18.11 -7.56 -11.17
CA TYR A 86 18.54 -7.51 -9.77
C TYR A 86 19.05 -6.14 -9.35
N LEU A 87 19.86 -5.49 -10.18
CA LEU A 87 20.36 -4.16 -9.89
C LEU A 87 19.22 -3.13 -9.80
N LEU A 88 18.21 -3.23 -10.67
CA LEU A 88 17.03 -2.38 -10.62
C LEU A 88 16.20 -2.62 -9.36
N VAL A 89 16.00 -3.88 -8.97
CA VAL A 89 15.30 -4.22 -7.71
C VAL A 89 16.09 -3.75 -6.50
N ALA A 90 17.41 -3.95 -6.47
CA ALA A 90 18.28 -3.47 -5.40
C ALA A 90 18.25 -1.93 -5.29
N LEU A 91 18.25 -1.23 -6.41
CA LEU A 91 18.11 0.23 -6.45
C LEU A 91 16.72 0.66 -5.95
N TYR A 92 15.67 -0.05 -6.33
CA TYR A 92 14.31 0.16 -5.80
C TYR A 92 14.25 -0.09 -4.29
N TRP A 93 14.96 -1.07 -3.75
CA TRP A 93 15.05 -1.28 -2.30
C TRP A 93 15.77 -0.14 -1.58
N LEU A 94 16.73 0.52 -2.23
CA LEU A 94 17.41 1.68 -1.66
C LEU A 94 16.46 2.87 -1.44
N SER A 95 15.39 3.00 -2.22
CA SER A 95 14.34 4.01 -1.99
C SER A 95 13.33 3.64 -0.91
N PHE A 96 13.32 2.39 -0.42
CA PHE A 96 12.34 1.95 0.59
C PHE A 96 12.38 2.75 1.91
N PRO A 97 13.55 3.06 2.52
CA PRO A 97 13.60 3.89 3.73
C PRO A 97 13.00 5.28 3.53
N PHE A 98 13.14 5.85 2.33
CA PHE A 98 12.56 7.15 2.00
C PHE A 98 11.04 7.08 1.87
N VAL A 99 10.50 6.01 1.27
CA VAL A 99 9.05 5.76 1.22
C VAL A 99 8.49 5.56 2.62
N LEU A 100 9.18 4.78 3.46
CA LEU A 100 8.78 4.56 4.85
C LEU A 100 8.77 5.88 5.62
N LEU A 101 9.85 6.66 5.53
CA LEU A 101 9.94 7.97 6.18
C LEU A 101 8.85 8.93 5.68
N ALA A 102 8.64 9.01 4.37
CA ALA A 102 7.60 9.84 3.78
C ALA A 102 6.21 9.43 4.30
N SER A 103 5.90 8.13 4.36
CA SER A 103 4.61 7.65 4.86
C SER A 103 4.37 8.08 6.31
N VAL A 104 5.38 8.03 7.17
CA VAL A 104 5.31 8.48 8.56
C VAL A 104 5.05 9.98 8.64
N PHE A 105 5.73 10.79 7.83
CA PHE A 105 5.49 12.23 7.78
C PHE A 105 4.06 12.60 7.36
N TRP A 106 3.42 11.77 6.52
CA TRP A 106 2.04 11.97 6.09
C TRP A 106 0.99 11.62 7.14
N ILE A 107 1.31 10.79 8.14
CA ILE A 107 0.35 10.37 9.18
C ILE A 107 -0.17 11.59 9.95
N GLY A 108 0.70 12.52 10.36
CA GLY A 108 0.31 13.69 11.15
C GLY A 108 -0.69 14.59 10.42
N PRO A 109 -0.37 15.11 9.23
CA PRO A 109 -1.28 15.91 8.43
C PRO A 109 -2.59 15.19 8.11
N LEU A 110 -2.54 13.90 7.72
CA LEU A 110 -3.75 13.12 7.43
C LEU A 110 -4.64 12.96 8.67
N ALA A 111 -4.06 12.62 9.81
CA ALA A 111 -4.80 12.53 11.07
C ALA A 111 -5.43 13.88 11.44
N GLY A 112 -4.72 14.99 11.23
CA GLY A 112 -5.26 16.34 11.40
C GLY A 112 -6.47 16.60 10.51
N GLN A 113 -6.37 16.26 9.22
CA GLN A 113 -7.46 16.43 8.25
C GLN A 113 -8.71 15.60 8.61
N LEU A 114 -8.53 14.40 9.14
CA LEU A 114 -9.67 13.58 9.56
C LEU A 114 -10.46 14.16 10.75
N ILE A 115 -9.84 15.03 11.55
CA ILE A 115 -10.44 15.64 12.74
C ILE A 115 -10.98 17.05 12.45
N LEU A 116 -10.45 17.73 11.42
CA LEU A 116 -10.92 19.05 11.02
C LEU A 116 -12.42 19.02 10.68
N PRO A 117 -13.18 20.10 10.96
CA PRO A 117 -14.56 20.24 10.50
C PRO A 117 -14.62 20.28 8.96
N SER A 118 -15.80 19.96 8.41
CA SER A 118 -16.00 20.00 6.96
C SER A 118 -15.85 21.43 6.43
N GLU A 119 -15.40 21.58 5.17
CA GLU A 119 -15.38 22.88 4.50
C GLU A 119 -16.79 23.47 4.43
N PRO A 120 -16.96 24.78 4.68
CA PRO A 120 -18.27 25.41 4.54
C PRO A 120 -18.64 25.51 3.06
N GLY A 121 -19.65 24.74 2.64
CA GLY A 121 -20.24 24.80 1.31
C GLY A 121 -19.82 23.66 0.38
N THR A 122 -20.12 23.82 -0.92
CA THR A 122 -19.88 22.78 -1.91
C THR A 122 -18.42 22.78 -2.37
N ASN A 123 -17.69 21.71 -2.08
CA ASN A 123 -16.33 21.52 -2.55
C ASN A 123 -16.27 20.78 -3.91
N LYS A 124 -15.05 20.65 -4.47
CA LYS A 124 -14.80 19.96 -5.75
C LYS A 124 -15.19 18.47 -5.79
N TYR A 125 -15.39 17.84 -4.63
CA TYR A 125 -15.80 16.44 -4.47
C TYR A 125 -17.31 16.30 -4.20
N GLY A 126 -18.06 17.39 -4.35
CA GLY A 126 -19.51 17.43 -4.20
C GLY A 126 -19.94 17.78 -2.77
N PRO A 127 -21.23 18.08 -2.60
CA PRO A 127 -21.78 18.50 -1.32
C PRO A 127 -21.58 17.40 -0.26
N ASN A 128 -21.31 17.83 0.96
CA ASN A 128 -21.36 16.97 2.13
C ASN A 128 -22.74 16.28 2.19
N PRO A 129 -22.85 14.97 2.48
CA PRO A 129 -24.13 14.29 2.63
C PRO A 129 -25.08 14.96 3.63
N HIS A 130 -24.55 15.73 4.58
CA HIS A 130 -25.33 16.51 5.54
C HIS A 130 -25.86 17.84 4.99
N GLU A 131 -25.37 18.28 3.84
CA GLU A 131 -25.70 19.57 3.20
C GLU A 131 -26.47 19.39 1.88
N ALA A 132 -26.50 18.17 1.32
CA ALA A 132 -27.34 17.88 0.17
C ALA A 132 -28.84 17.96 0.56
N PRO A 133 -29.69 18.62 -0.25
CA PRO A 133 -31.13 18.64 0.00
C PRO A 133 -31.67 17.20 -0.03
N LYS A 134 -32.44 16.85 1.01
CA LYS A 134 -33.12 15.56 1.14
C LYS A 134 -34.26 15.42 0.14
#